data_AF-A0A3D1SVG2-F1
#
_entry.id   AF-A0A3D1SVG2-F1
#
_cell.length_a   1.000
_cell.length_b   1.000
_cell.length_c   1.000
_cell.angle_alpha   90.00
_cell.angle_beta   90.00
_cell.angle_gamma   90.00
#
_symmetry.space_group_name_H-M   'P 1'
#
loop_
_entity.id
_entity.type
_entity.pdbx_description
1 polymer ?
#
loop_
_entity_poly.entity_id
_entity_poly.type
_entity_poly.pdbx_seq_one_letter_code
_entity_poly.pdbx_strand_id
1 'polypeptide(L)'
;MKRKSVAFIIIAVIMFTMMGSLSAFADDRPVITTLEAPQIIAVNVKTHVNGSPYFEIKWKNPQSIKELFAVVDEIGEAPLEYLLDTKIGDGKWRSEMGETISGNSLHGGDMIMDFADYDPINSGELDTIDIKANVYRFRVQYAYLNSIDEEEYYTYSPFSNIVSIGAEAFYKEASNWAKPELQKANDLGLIPDILKGADMTKPITREEFAELAVVLYERVTDKKSEPVSPNPFTDTANPQILKAYNLGITSGTSQTTFSPKVLINREQCAAMLFRAIKAIHPQGDYSVVGVKDFPDQKHISSWAVEATKYMNKIGVIAGDAQGNFMPRATTPAQEAAGYGMATREQAIALSVRTHNKAPEIKASSTNISNPDSNSSRKAADSGGRLPADIIAGLPGWLPDWFLDIPIAADAEFDALGGIYPTSDDMITIGYMSEQTLEALYYLYYDFMKGLEDFFTYKQDDGKAYYVRGVKDGWEIDISVALSGGNLVGIQVKPHEDY
;
A
#
# COMPACT_ATOMS: atom_id res chain seq x y z
N MET A 1 61.79 69.67 48.40
CA MET A 1 61.97 68.67 47.32
C MET A 1 60.88 67.62 47.46
N LYS A 2 59.90 67.57 46.53
CA LYS A 2 59.65 66.42 45.62
C LYS A 2 59.76 65.05 46.34
N ARG A 3 58.63 64.43 46.72
CA ARG A 3 57.74 63.54 45.93
C ARG A 3 58.17 62.07 46.02
N LYS A 4 57.21 61.22 46.46
CA LYS A 4 57.05 59.77 46.20
C LYS A 4 58.04 58.88 47.00
N SER A 5 57.65 57.80 47.68
CA SER A 5 56.62 56.81 47.38
C SER A 5 56.20 56.08 48.66
N VAL A 6 54.91 56.07 48.98
CA VAL A 6 54.30 55.08 49.89
C VAL A 6 53.45 54.19 48.99
N ALA A 7 54.02 53.08 48.56
CA ALA A 7 53.38 51.91 47.95
C ALA A 7 54.48 50.88 47.73
N PHE A 8 54.16 49.58 47.88
CA PHE A 8 55.02 48.40 47.66
C PHE A 8 55.81 47.84 48.86
N ILE A 9 55.13 47.44 49.94
CA ILE A 9 55.61 46.31 50.80
C ILE A 9 54.42 45.40 51.22
N ILE A 10 53.51 45.08 50.28
CA ILE A 10 52.51 43.99 50.46
C ILE A 10 52.45 43.08 49.20
N ILE A 11 53.42 43.17 48.27
CA ILE A 11 53.44 42.34 47.04
C ILE A 11 54.60 41.32 47.02
N ALA A 12 55.47 41.31 48.05
CA ALA A 12 56.63 40.41 48.09
C ALA A 12 56.39 39.09 48.88
N VAL A 13 55.28 38.96 49.62
CA VAL A 13 54.97 37.75 50.40
C VAL A 13 53.93 36.84 49.70
N ILE A 14 53.23 37.34 48.67
CA ILE A 14 52.29 36.54 47.85
C ILE A 14 52.99 35.92 46.62
N MET A 15 54.16 36.42 46.20
CA MET A 15 54.88 35.84 45.05
C MET A 15 55.77 34.62 45.37
N PHE A 16 55.97 34.27 46.65
CA PHE A 16 56.78 33.09 47.01
C PHE A 16 55.96 31.87 47.45
N THR A 17 54.63 32.00 47.55
CA THR A 17 53.71 30.85 47.71
C THR A 17 53.06 30.42 46.39
N MET A 18 53.33 31.14 45.28
CA MET A 18 52.93 30.74 43.92
C MET A 18 54.01 29.96 43.15
N MET A 19 55.10 29.57 43.83
CA MET A 19 56.05 28.53 43.35
C MET A 19 55.88 27.22 44.11
N GLY A 20 54.68 26.97 44.65
CA GLY A 20 54.25 25.64 45.06
C GLY A 20 53.81 24.86 43.83
N SER A 21 54.71 24.00 43.35
CA SER A 21 54.44 22.91 42.40
C SER A 21 53.66 23.32 41.14
N LEU A 22 54.39 23.72 40.08
CA LEU A 22 54.12 23.12 38.77
C LEU A 22 54.45 21.62 38.92
N SER A 23 53.57 20.88 39.59
CA SER A 23 53.40 19.49 39.26
C SER A 23 52.86 19.55 37.84
N ALA A 24 53.69 19.19 36.86
CA ALA A 24 53.15 18.66 35.63
C ALA A 24 52.14 17.60 36.10
N PHE A 25 50.84 17.83 35.90
CA PHE A 25 49.87 16.78 36.11
C PHE A 25 50.30 15.68 35.17
N ALA A 26 50.87 14.60 35.71
CA ALA A 26 51.10 13.42 34.92
C ALA A 26 49.72 13.03 34.39
N ASP A 27 49.65 12.81 33.09
CA ASP A 27 48.43 12.33 32.48
C ASP A 27 48.22 10.89 32.95
N ASP A 28 47.42 10.72 34.01
CA ASP A 28 47.16 9.43 34.64
C ASP A 28 46.24 8.53 33.76
N ARG A 29 45.89 8.98 32.55
CA ARG A 29 45.13 8.21 31.57
C ARG A 29 45.91 6.97 31.10
N PRO A 30 45.26 5.79 31.01
CA PRO A 30 45.90 4.62 30.42
C PRO A 30 46.16 4.85 28.93
N VAL A 31 47.36 4.53 28.45
CA VAL A 31 47.66 4.52 27.02
C VAL A 31 47.08 3.26 26.38
N ILE A 32 46.14 3.45 25.44
CA ILE A 32 45.43 2.38 24.77
C ILE A 32 45.93 2.20 23.34
N THR A 33 46.41 0.99 23.04
CA THR A 33 46.89 0.60 21.70
C THR A 33 45.89 -0.26 20.94
N THR A 34 44.94 -0.91 21.64
CA THR A 34 43.91 -1.75 21.02
C THR A 34 42.59 -1.64 21.80
N LEU A 35 41.47 -1.64 21.08
CA LEU A 35 40.12 -1.67 21.62
C LEU A 35 39.32 -2.80 20.97
N GLU A 36 38.53 -3.52 21.76
CA GLU A 36 37.56 -4.49 21.24
C GLU A 36 36.31 -3.78 20.69
N ALA A 37 35.76 -4.32 19.60
CA ALA A 37 34.59 -3.74 18.95
C ALA A 37 33.30 -3.94 19.78
N PRO A 38 32.34 -3.00 19.72
CA PRO A 38 30.99 -3.25 20.21
C PRO A 38 30.28 -4.32 19.39
N GLN A 39 29.21 -4.91 19.95
CA GLN A 39 28.29 -5.77 19.21
C GLN A 39 26.89 -5.17 19.19
N ILE A 40 26.40 -4.71 18.05
CA ILE A 40 25.02 -4.22 17.91
C ILE A 40 24.08 -5.41 18.09
N ILE A 41 23.12 -5.27 19.00
CA ILE A 41 22.13 -6.29 19.36
C ILE A 41 20.71 -5.97 18.88
N ALA A 42 20.38 -4.70 18.68
CA ALA A 42 19.07 -4.29 18.20
C ALA A 42 19.13 -2.90 17.55
N VAL A 43 18.22 -2.67 16.60
CA VAL A 43 17.85 -1.32 16.14
C VAL A 43 16.33 -1.24 16.22
N ASN A 44 15.81 -0.29 16.99
CA ASN A 44 14.38 -0.11 17.22
C ASN A 44 13.90 1.17 16.55
N VAL A 45 12.68 1.16 16.00
CA VAL A 45 12.01 2.38 15.54
C VAL A 45 11.25 2.98 16.73
N LYS A 46 11.52 4.25 17.03
CA LYS A 46 10.84 5.01 18.09
C LYS A 46 10.28 6.31 17.53
N THR A 47 9.49 7.00 18.35
CA THR A 47 8.83 8.26 17.97
C THR A 47 9.19 9.35 18.97
N HIS A 48 9.65 10.50 18.46
CA HIS A 48 9.84 11.72 19.24
C HIS A 48 8.51 12.27 19.75
N VAL A 49 8.55 13.16 20.74
CA VAL A 49 7.36 13.83 21.28
C VAL A 49 6.58 14.59 20.20
N ASN A 50 7.27 15.09 19.18
CA ASN A 50 6.67 15.78 18.03
C ASN A 50 6.08 14.84 16.96
N GLY A 51 6.09 13.52 17.18
CA GLY A 51 5.57 12.52 16.24
C GLY A 51 6.59 12.04 15.18
N SER A 52 7.79 12.60 15.12
CA SER A 52 8.82 12.21 14.14
C SER A 52 9.48 10.87 14.50
N PRO A 53 9.68 9.95 13.55
CA PRO A 53 10.35 8.68 13.84
C PRO A 53 11.87 8.83 13.93
N TYR A 54 12.50 8.06 14.81
CA TYR A 54 13.96 7.92 14.93
C TYR A 54 14.36 6.46 15.21
N PHE A 55 15.64 6.16 15.04
CA PHE A 55 16.19 4.84 15.34
C PHE A 55 16.93 4.84 16.68
N GLU A 56 16.62 3.91 17.57
CA GLU A 56 17.44 3.59 18.75
C GLU A 56 18.32 2.38 18.42
N ILE A 57 19.63 2.57 18.34
CA ILE A 57 20.63 1.53 18.11
C ILE A 57 21.14 1.08 19.47
N LYS A 58 21.03 -0.22 19.80
CA LYS A 58 21.54 -0.82 21.04
C LYS A 58 22.68 -1.78 20.78
N TRP A 59 23.71 -1.74 21.61
CA TRP A 59 24.86 -2.64 21.53
C TRP A 59 25.25 -3.23 22.89
N LYS A 60 26.13 -4.23 22.87
CA LYS A 60 26.81 -4.74 24.05
C LYS A 60 28.22 -4.20 24.09
N ASN A 61 28.59 -3.60 25.22
CA ASN A 61 29.96 -3.24 25.54
C ASN A 61 30.75 -4.51 25.92
N PRO A 62 31.90 -4.79 25.28
CA PRO A 62 32.75 -5.92 25.66
C PRO A 62 33.38 -5.71 27.04
N GLN A 63 33.88 -6.78 27.65
CA GLN A 63 34.40 -6.74 29.03
C GLN A 63 35.58 -5.78 29.18
N SER A 64 36.49 -5.77 28.20
CA SER A 64 37.64 -4.86 28.12
C SER A 64 37.26 -3.38 28.18
N ILE A 65 36.14 -3.02 27.53
CA ILE A 65 35.62 -1.65 27.50
C ILE A 65 35.00 -1.25 28.85
N LYS A 66 34.34 -2.18 29.56
CA LYS A 66 33.81 -1.92 30.90
C LYS A 66 34.92 -1.73 31.93
N GLU A 67 35.99 -2.50 31.83
CA GLU A 67 37.17 -2.37 32.70
C GLU A 67 37.89 -1.05 32.44
N LEU A 68 38.07 -0.67 31.17
CA LEU A 68 38.63 0.63 30.80
C LEU A 68 37.75 1.78 31.30
N PHE A 69 36.42 1.68 31.14
CA PHE A 69 35.47 2.67 31.64
C PHE A 69 35.62 2.92 33.14
N ALA A 70 35.70 1.84 33.94
CA ALA A 70 35.87 1.96 35.39
C ALA A 70 37.16 2.69 35.80
N VAL A 71 38.24 2.50 35.05
CA VAL A 71 39.51 3.21 35.30
C VAL A 71 39.40 4.69 34.96
N VAL A 72 38.79 5.04 33.82
CA VAL A 72 38.69 6.46 33.41
C VAL A 72 37.70 7.26 34.25
N ASP A 73 36.62 6.62 34.71
CA ASP A 73 35.66 7.20 35.66
C ASP A 73 36.31 7.52 37.01
N GLU A 74 37.16 6.63 37.52
CA GLU A 74 37.89 6.85 38.79
C GLU A 74 38.82 8.07 38.75
N ILE A 75 39.45 8.32 37.60
CA ILE A 75 40.34 9.50 37.39
C ILE A 75 39.57 10.76 36.97
N GLY A 76 38.25 10.67 36.74
CA GLY A 76 37.38 11.80 36.39
C GLY A 76 37.50 12.29 34.95
N GLU A 77 38.03 11.45 34.04
CA GLU A 77 38.24 11.78 32.63
C GLU A 77 37.31 10.94 31.74
N ALA A 78 36.82 11.51 30.63
CA ALA A 78 35.96 10.80 29.69
C ALA A 78 36.58 10.69 28.28
N PRO A 79 37.78 10.07 28.12
CA PRO A 79 38.49 10.00 26.83
C PRO A 79 37.91 8.96 25.87
N LEU A 80 36.83 8.27 26.26
CA LEU A 80 36.23 7.18 25.50
C LEU A 80 34.90 7.60 24.87
N GLU A 81 34.81 7.44 23.56
CA GLU A 81 33.67 7.81 22.74
C GLU A 81 33.15 6.61 21.93
N TYR A 82 31.86 6.61 21.60
CA TYR A 82 31.31 5.77 20.54
C TYR A 82 31.07 6.60 19.28
N LEU A 83 31.34 6.01 18.11
CA LEU A 83 31.11 6.62 16.81
C LEU A 83 30.09 5.78 16.06
N LEU A 84 28.95 6.40 15.74
CA LEU A 84 27.91 5.80 14.93
C LEU A 84 28.12 6.16 13.46
N ASP A 85 28.30 5.15 12.62
CA ASP A 85 28.43 5.31 11.17
C ASP A 85 27.22 4.69 10.48
N THR A 86 26.65 5.43 9.53
CA THR A 86 25.38 5.09 8.88
C THR A 86 25.52 5.14 7.38
N LYS A 87 24.68 4.36 6.69
CA LYS A 87 24.46 4.52 5.25
C LYS A 87 23.06 4.12 4.85
N ILE A 88 22.63 4.65 3.71
CA ILE A 88 21.35 4.32 3.08
C ILE A 88 21.61 3.39 1.89
N GLY A 89 20.90 2.27 1.84
CA GLY A 89 21.02 1.25 0.80
C GLY A 89 22.46 0.78 0.60
N ASP A 90 22.88 0.70 -0.66
CA ASP A 90 24.25 0.35 -1.07
C ASP A 90 25.16 1.58 -1.27
N GLY A 91 24.76 2.75 -0.76
CA GLY A 91 25.58 3.95 -0.76
C GLY A 91 26.90 3.80 0.02
N LYS A 92 27.69 4.87 0.02
CA LYS A 92 28.92 4.95 0.83
C LYS A 92 28.56 5.16 2.30
N TRP A 93 29.43 4.69 3.19
CA TRP A 93 29.35 5.06 4.61
C TRP A 93 29.62 6.55 4.79
N ARG A 94 29.02 7.20 5.80
CA ARG A 94 29.27 8.62 6.08
C ARG A 94 30.76 8.90 6.30
N SER A 95 31.44 8.01 7.03
CA SER A 95 32.90 8.07 7.19
C SER A 95 33.69 8.00 5.87
N GLU A 96 33.19 7.27 4.86
CA GLU A 96 33.80 7.17 3.53
C GLU A 96 33.47 8.36 2.62
N MET A 97 32.45 9.15 2.97
CA MET A 97 32.11 10.40 2.30
C MET A 97 32.92 11.59 2.83
N GLY A 98 33.81 11.36 3.81
CA GLY A 98 34.57 12.43 4.47
C GLY A 98 33.73 13.23 5.46
N GLU A 99 32.54 12.75 5.81
CA GLU A 99 31.74 13.34 6.87
C GLU A 99 32.29 12.95 8.24
N THR A 100 32.37 13.92 9.15
CA THR A 100 32.68 13.62 10.55
C THR A 100 31.57 12.78 11.15
N ILE A 101 31.86 11.52 11.47
CA ILE A 101 31.02 10.69 12.33
C ILE A 101 31.24 11.17 13.77
N SER A 102 30.42 12.11 14.23
CA SER A 102 30.55 12.70 15.56
C SER A 102 30.40 11.62 16.64
N GLY A 103 31.45 11.47 17.45
CA GLY A 103 31.44 10.60 18.61
C GLY A 103 30.72 11.27 19.78
N ASN A 104 29.95 10.49 20.52
CA ASN A 104 29.42 10.92 21.82
C ASN A 104 30.19 10.18 22.91
N SER A 105 30.35 10.84 24.05
CA SER A 105 30.99 10.21 25.21
C SER A 105 30.29 8.90 25.56
N LEU A 106 31.09 7.88 25.85
CA LEU A 106 30.57 6.64 26.41
C LEU A 106 30.13 6.81 27.88
N HIS A 107 30.42 7.97 28.48
CA HIS A 107 30.02 8.37 29.83
C HIS A 107 28.60 8.96 29.84
N GLY A 108 27.65 8.20 30.37
CA GLY A 108 26.26 8.60 30.57
C GLY A 108 25.95 8.98 32.03
N GLY A 109 26.85 9.68 32.71
CA GLY A 109 26.84 9.82 34.17
C GLY A 109 27.43 8.56 34.83
N ASP A 110 26.72 7.95 35.78
CA ASP A 110 27.12 6.72 36.50
C ASP A 110 27.01 5.43 35.64
N MET A 111 26.73 5.56 34.33
CA MET A 111 26.47 4.44 33.44
C MET A 111 27.33 4.51 32.18
N ILE A 112 27.74 3.34 31.70
CA ILE A 112 28.35 3.18 30.38
C ILE A 112 27.26 3.15 29.31
N MET A 113 27.35 4.03 28.33
CA MET A 113 26.39 4.10 27.22
C MET A 113 26.40 2.80 26.40
N ASP A 114 25.22 2.26 26.13
CA ASP A 114 25.01 1.06 25.34
C ASP A 114 23.96 1.25 24.23
N PHE A 115 23.58 2.52 23.98
CA PHE A 115 22.66 2.89 22.92
C PHE A 115 22.95 4.27 22.34
N ALA A 116 22.45 4.51 21.12
CA ALA A 116 22.50 5.80 20.44
C ALA A 116 21.20 6.01 19.66
N ASP A 117 20.72 7.24 19.66
CA ASP A 117 19.59 7.64 18.83
C ASP A 117 20.10 8.26 17.53
N TYR A 118 19.46 7.91 16.40
CA TYR A 118 19.78 8.45 15.09
C TYR A 118 18.52 8.97 14.41
N ASP A 119 18.57 10.26 14.11
CA ASP A 119 17.55 10.92 13.30
C ASP A 119 17.82 10.64 11.81
N PRO A 120 16.84 10.08 11.07
CA PRO A 120 17.00 9.78 9.66
C PRO A 120 17.15 11.05 8.82
N ILE A 121 18.08 11.06 7.87
CA ILE A 121 18.36 12.22 7.01
C ILE A 121 17.27 12.34 5.94
N ASN A 122 16.65 13.52 5.84
CA ASN A 122 15.67 13.88 4.81
C ASN A 122 16.37 14.14 3.46
N SER A 123 15.97 13.43 2.39
CA SER A 123 16.53 13.61 1.05
C SER A 123 15.85 14.69 0.20
N GLY A 124 15.05 15.59 0.79
CA GLY A 124 14.79 16.90 0.17
C GLY A 124 13.35 17.25 -0.21
N GLU A 125 12.33 16.74 0.48
CA GLU A 125 10.99 17.36 0.44
C GLU A 125 10.54 17.79 1.84
N LEU A 126 9.86 18.93 1.91
CA LEU A 126 9.45 19.61 3.14
C LEU A 126 8.66 18.67 4.08
N ASP A 127 9.21 18.46 5.28
CA ASP A 127 8.55 18.05 6.53
C ASP A 127 7.97 16.62 6.71
N THR A 128 8.34 15.61 5.90
CA THR A 128 8.04 14.20 6.24
C THR A 128 9.26 13.29 6.21
N ILE A 129 9.71 12.82 7.37
CA ILE A 129 10.74 11.78 7.50
C ILE A 129 10.15 10.42 7.08
N ASP A 130 10.45 9.94 5.87
CA ASP A 130 10.06 8.59 5.43
C ASP A 130 11.16 7.55 5.72
N ILE A 131 11.18 7.05 6.97
CA ILE A 131 12.02 5.91 7.36
C ILE A 131 11.66 4.60 6.64
N LYS A 132 10.49 4.51 6.00
CA LYS A 132 9.99 3.30 5.35
C LYS A 132 10.47 3.19 3.90
N ALA A 133 10.94 4.29 3.29
CA ALA A 133 11.45 4.30 1.92
C ALA A 133 12.92 3.82 1.78
N ASN A 134 13.67 3.73 2.88
CA ASN A 134 15.12 3.52 2.86
C ASN A 134 15.55 2.29 3.67
N VAL A 135 16.63 1.63 3.23
CA VAL A 135 17.36 0.64 4.05
C VAL A 135 18.46 1.37 4.79
N TYR A 136 18.35 1.50 6.10
CA TYR A 136 19.40 2.06 6.93
C TYR A 136 20.31 0.94 7.41
N ARG A 137 21.62 1.14 7.27
CA ARG A 137 22.64 0.22 7.79
C ARG A 137 23.49 0.97 8.80
N PHE A 138 23.74 0.33 9.94
CA PHE A 138 24.46 0.88 11.07
C PHE A 138 25.67 0.03 11.42
N ARG A 139 26.75 0.69 11.80
CA ARG A 139 27.91 0.11 12.47
C ARG A 139 28.41 1.09 13.54
N VAL A 140 28.94 0.57 14.64
CA VAL A 140 29.48 1.36 15.74
C VAL A 140 30.94 1.00 15.95
N GLN A 141 31.78 1.96 16.29
CA GLN A 141 33.15 1.71 16.79
C GLN A 141 33.41 2.59 18.02
N TYR A 142 34.42 2.25 18.80
CA TYR A 142 34.91 3.14 19.86
C TYR A 142 36.12 3.94 19.38
N ALA A 143 36.30 5.13 19.96
CA ALA A 143 37.55 5.87 19.91
C ALA A 143 37.99 6.23 21.33
N TYR A 144 39.29 6.09 21.58
CA TYR A 144 39.92 6.51 22.82
C TYR A 144 40.95 7.59 22.52
N LEU A 145 40.83 8.75 23.18
CA LEU A 145 41.77 9.85 23.08
C LEU A 145 42.98 9.56 23.99
N ASN A 146 44.06 9.07 23.40
CA ASN A 146 45.35 8.99 24.07
C ASN A 146 45.97 10.38 24.18
N SER A 147 46.74 10.57 25.23
CA SER A 147 47.59 11.73 25.41
C SER A 147 48.91 11.27 25.97
N ILE A 148 49.99 11.55 25.23
CA ILE A 148 51.36 11.22 25.61
C ILE A 148 52.17 12.49 25.36
N ASP A 149 52.87 12.98 26.38
CA ASP A 149 53.73 14.16 26.26
C ASP A 149 53.04 15.38 25.62
N GLU A 150 51.77 15.64 25.98
CA GLU A 150 50.90 16.70 25.42
C GLU A 150 50.48 16.50 23.94
N GLU A 151 50.83 15.37 23.32
CA GLU A 151 50.31 14.98 22.00
C GLU A 151 49.08 14.08 22.13
N GLU A 152 47.97 14.51 21.54
CA GLU A 152 46.72 13.78 21.54
C GLU A 152 46.48 13.02 20.23
N TYR A 153 46.12 11.74 20.33
CA TYR A 153 45.74 10.93 19.17
C TYR A 153 44.68 9.87 19.52
N TYR A 154 43.85 9.54 18.54
CA TYR A 154 42.81 8.54 18.74
C TYR A 154 43.28 7.11 18.41
N THR A 155 43.00 6.19 19.31
CA THR A 155 42.96 4.75 19.02
C THR A 155 41.53 4.33 18.73
N TYR A 156 41.31 3.62 17.64
CA TYR A 156 39.99 3.15 17.24
C TYR A 156 39.83 1.64 17.40
N SER A 157 38.65 1.19 17.83
CA SER A 157 38.29 -0.23 17.71
C SER A 157 37.98 -0.58 16.25
N PRO A 158 37.97 -1.86 15.86
CA PRO A 158 37.23 -2.27 14.67
C PRO A 158 35.75 -1.86 14.78
N PHE A 159 35.09 -1.72 13.63
CA PHE A 159 33.64 -1.59 13.61
C PHE A 159 32.94 -2.87 14.11
N SER A 160 31.78 -2.69 14.72
CA SER A 160 30.85 -3.76 15.08
C SER A 160 30.37 -4.57 13.88
N ASN A 161 29.58 -5.61 14.15
CA ASN A 161 28.68 -6.17 13.14
C ASN A 161 27.77 -5.07 12.54
N ILE A 162 27.42 -5.23 11.27
CA ILE A 162 26.46 -4.37 10.60
C ILE A 162 25.05 -4.86 10.93
N VAL A 163 24.18 -3.95 11.36
CA VAL A 163 22.74 -4.21 11.47
C VAL A 163 22.00 -3.32 10.49
N SER A 164 21.05 -3.91 9.78
CA SER A 164 20.20 -3.20 8.82
C SER A 164 18.78 -3.13 9.37
N ILE A 165 18.13 -1.99 9.19
CA ILE A 165 16.71 -1.81 9.45
C ILE A 165 16.07 -1.16 8.22
N GLY A 166 14.90 -1.65 7.85
CA GLY A 166 14.26 -1.35 6.56
C GLY A 166 14.17 -2.60 5.67
N ALA A 167 13.83 -2.36 4.41
CA ALA A 167 13.44 -3.34 3.37
C ALA A 167 14.09 -4.74 3.43
N GLU A 168 15.43 -4.82 3.39
CA GLU A 168 16.15 -6.09 3.22
C GLU A 168 15.98 -7.07 4.40
N ALA A 169 15.69 -6.56 5.60
CA ALA A 169 15.40 -7.43 6.74
C ALA A 169 14.03 -8.13 6.60
N PHE A 170 13.07 -7.53 5.88
CA PHE A 170 11.71 -8.06 5.76
C PHE A 170 11.60 -9.28 4.85
N TYR A 171 12.52 -9.45 3.89
CA TYR A 171 12.50 -10.55 2.93
C TYR A 171 13.87 -11.22 2.75
N LYS A 172 14.72 -11.18 3.77
CA LYS A 172 16.03 -11.85 3.77
C LYS A 172 15.94 -13.33 3.38
N GLU A 173 14.94 -14.02 3.93
CA GLU A 173 14.67 -15.45 3.73
C GLU A 173 13.83 -15.74 2.47
N ALA A 174 13.47 -14.71 1.69
CA ALA A 174 12.75 -14.91 0.43
C ALA A 174 13.61 -15.63 -0.61
N SER A 175 12.94 -16.25 -1.58
CA SER A 175 13.61 -16.93 -2.68
C SER A 175 14.50 -15.97 -3.47
N ASN A 176 15.68 -16.44 -3.91
CA ASN A 176 16.63 -15.59 -4.64
C ASN A 176 16.04 -14.96 -5.91
N TRP A 177 15.11 -15.66 -6.59
CA TRP A 177 14.43 -15.12 -7.76
C TRP A 177 13.53 -13.92 -7.43
N ALA A 178 12.99 -13.85 -6.22
CA ALA A 178 12.03 -12.83 -5.81
C ALA A 178 12.70 -11.56 -5.27
N LYS A 179 13.91 -11.67 -4.72
CA LYS A 179 14.63 -10.56 -4.08
C LYS A 179 14.69 -9.27 -4.91
N PRO A 180 14.97 -9.30 -6.25
CA PRO A 180 14.98 -8.08 -7.04
C PRO A 180 13.62 -7.39 -7.11
N GLU A 181 12.54 -8.16 -7.25
CA GLU A 181 11.17 -7.64 -7.31
C GLU A 181 10.70 -7.14 -5.93
N LEU A 182 11.08 -7.84 -4.85
CA LEU A 182 10.79 -7.43 -3.47
C LEU A 182 11.50 -6.12 -3.11
N GLN A 183 12.77 -5.97 -3.54
CA GLN A 183 13.48 -4.70 -3.40
C GLN A 183 12.77 -3.59 -4.16
N LYS A 184 12.43 -3.82 -5.42
CA LYS A 184 11.69 -2.84 -6.21
C LYS A 184 10.32 -2.49 -5.59
N ALA A 185 9.61 -3.47 -5.03
CA ALA A 185 8.36 -3.23 -4.32
C ALA A 185 8.55 -2.32 -3.11
N ASN A 186 9.63 -2.53 -2.36
CA ASN A 186 9.96 -1.66 -1.25
C ASN A 186 10.25 -0.23 -1.73
N ASP A 187 11.10 -0.07 -2.74
CA ASP A 187 11.52 1.24 -3.26
C ASP A 187 10.31 2.04 -3.79
N LEU A 188 9.30 1.35 -4.33
CA LEU A 188 8.04 1.94 -4.80
C LEU A 188 6.99 2.11 -3.70
N GLY A 189 7.29 1.70 -2.46
CA GLY A 189 6.35 1.78 -1.34
C GLY A 189 5.12 0.87 -1.49
N LEU A 190 5.26 -0.24 -2.23
CA LEU A 190 4.18 -1.18 -2.58
C LEU A 190 3.96 -2.29 -1.54
N ILE A 191 4.82 -2.44 -0.54
CA ILE A 191 4.69 -3.50 0.48
C ILE A 191 3.75 -3.02 1.62
N PRO A 192 2.54 -3.60 1.78
CA PRO A 192 1.63 -3.24 2.87
C PRO A 192 2.22 -3.62 4.23
N ASP A 193 1.82 -2.91 5.28
CA ASP A 193 2.37 -3.10 6.63
C ASP A 193 2.12 -4.53 7.15
N ILE A 194 0.99 -5.18 6.79
CA ILE A 194 0.68 -6.57 7.16
C ILE A 194 1.70 -7.60 6.65
N LEU A 195 2.43 -7.29 5.57
CA LEU A 195 3.44 -8.18 5.00
C LEU A 195 4.86 -7.90 5.51
N LYS A 196 5.09 -6.81 6.24
CA LYS A 196 6.43 -6.47 6.74
C LYS A 196 6.86 -7.45 7.83
N GLY A 197 7.93 -8.20 7.56
CA GLY A 197 8.44 -9.24 8.46
C GLY A 197 7.70 -10.58 8.37
N ALA A 198 6.75 -10.72 7.44
CA ALA A 198 6.12 -12.01 7.16
C ALA A 198 7.08 -12.95 6.41
N ASP A 199 6.93 -14.26 6.61
CA ASP A 199 7.64 -15.24 5.77
C ASP A 199 7.09 -15.20 4.34
N MET A 200 7.90 -14.66 3.42
CA MET A 200 7.54 -14.40 2.04
C MET A 200 7.31 -15.67 1.21
N THR A 201 7.86 -16.81 1.65
CA THR A 201 7.74 -18.09 0.94
C THR A 201 6.40 -18.78 1.19
N LYS A 202 5.63 -18.31 2.18
CA LYS A 202 4.31 -18.88 2.51
C LYS A 202 3.21 -18.41 1.56
N PRO A 203 2.14 -19.20 1.43
CA PRO A 203 0.93 -18.78 0.72
C PRO A 203 0.37 -17.47 1.29
N ILE A 204 -0.13 -16.61 0.40
CA ILE A 204 -0.75 -15.33 0.77
C ILE A 204 -2.23 -15.49 1.07
N THR A 205 -2.73 -14.74 2.06
CA THR A 205 -4.17 -14.70 2.38
C THR A 205 -4.94 -13.71 1.49
N ARG A 206 -6.28 -13.85 1.45
CA ARG A 206 -7.19 -12.89 0.80
C ARG A 206 -7.01 -11.48 1.33
N GLU A 207 -6.86 -11.33 2.65
CA GLU A 207 -6.65 -10.05 3.32
C GLU A 207 -5.32 -9.42 2.90
N GLU A 208 -4.22 -10.17 3.03
CA GLU A 208 -2.88 -9.69 2.65
C GLU A 208 -2.83 -9.22 1.19
N PHE A 209 -3.47 -9.94 0.27
CA PHE A 209 -3.50 -9.55 -1.14
C PHE A 209 -4.43 -8.36 -1.40
N ALA A 210 -5.53 -8.22 -0.67
CA ALA A 210 -6.41 -7.05 -0.77
C ALA A 210 -5.68 -5.78 -0.34
N GLU A 211 -4.95 -5.81 0.78
CA GLU A 211 -4.14 -4.67 1.21
C GLU A 211 -3.07 -4.33 0.18
N LEU A 212 -2.39 -5.33 -0.38
CA LEU A 212 -1.40 -5.15 -1.44
C LEU A 212 -1.99 -4.44 -2.67
N ALA A 213 -3.20 -4.82 -3.07
CA ALA A 213 -3.90 -4.22 -4.22
C ALA A 213 -4.39 -2.78 -3.93
N VAL A 214 -4.79 -2.48 -2.69
CA VAL A 214 -5.10 -1.09 -2.27
C VAL A 214 -3.86 -0.23 -2.29
N VAL A 215 -2.75 -0.70 -1.71
CA VAL A 215 -1.47 0.04 -1.73
C VAL A 215 -1.03 0.28 -3.17
N LEU A 216 -1.14 -0.71 -4.05
CA LEU A 216 -0.87 -0.53 -5.48
C LEU A 216 -1.72 0.59 -6.09
N TYR A 217 -3.03 0.58 -5.87
CA TYR A 217 -3.92 1.64 -6.35
C TYR A 217 -3.49 3.01 -5.83
N GLU A 218 -3.29 3.15 -4.51
CA GLU A 218 -2.99 4.43 -3.87
C GLU A 218 -1.63 4.98 -4.34
N ARG A 219 -0.64 4.10 -4.59
CA ARG A 219 0.70 4.48 -5.07
C ARG A 219 0.75 4.83 -6.55
N VAL A 220 -0.05 4.17 -7.39
CA VAL A 220 -0.05 4.46 -8.83
C VAL A 220 -0.87 5.71 -9.15
N THR A 221 -1.94 5.96 -8.40
CA THR A 221 -2.87 7.07 -8.67
C THR A 221 -2.60 8.32 -7.84
N ASP A 222 -1.77 8.22 -6.81
CA ASP A 222 -1.61 9.22 -5.74
C ASP A 222 -2.93 9.62 -5.06
N LYS A 223 -3.95 8.75 -5.13
CA LYS A 223 -5.27 8.95 -4.50
C LYS A 223 -5.47 7.96 -3.37
N LYS A 224 -5.95 8.44 -2.23
CA LYS A 224 -6.36 7.57 -1.12
C LYS A 224 -7.78 7.08 -1.33
N SER A 225 -8.03 5.81 -1.03
CA SER A 225 -9.39 5.30 -0.91
C SER A 225 -9.85 5.47 0.53
N GLU A 226 -11.13 5.80 0.69
CA GLU A 226 -11.81 5.72 1.99
C GLU A 226 -12.43 4.33 2.20
N PRO A 227 -12.50 3.85 3.45
CA PRO A 227 -13.22 2.62 3.77
C PRO A 227 -14.73 2.83 3.59
N VAL A 228 -15.43 1.83 3.04
CA VAL A 228 -16.89 1.88 2.95
C VAL A 228 -17.54 1.92 4.34
N SER A 229 -18.62 2.69 4.47
CA SER A 229 -19.47 2.75 5.66
C SER A 229 -20.95 2.79 5.24
N PRO A 230 -21.84 1.96 5.85
CA PRO A 230 -21.54 0.97 6.89
C PRO A 230 -20.68 -0.20 6.38
N ASN A 231 -19.98 -0.88 7.28
CA ASN A 231 -19.20 -2.08 6.94
C ASN A 231 -20.14 -3.19 6.45
N PRO A 232 -19.99 -3.69 5.20
CA PRO A 232 -20.83 -4.77 4.69
C PRO A 232 -20.47 -6.14 5.26
N PHE A 233 -19.25 -6.31 5.80
CA PHE A 233 -18.72 -7.59 6.24
C PHE A 233 -18.84 -7.79 7.74
N THR A 234 -19.19 -9.03 8.11
CA THR A 234 -19.36 -9.45 9.51
C THR A 234 -18.11 -10.10 10.10
N ASP A 235 -17.18 -10.56 9.26
CA ASP A 235 -16.00 -11.34 9.63
C ASP A 235 -14.67 -10.57 9.58
N THR A 236 -14.72 -9.26 9.28
CA THR A 236 -13.57 -8.36 9.34
C THR A 236 -14.00 -6.92 9.59
N ALA A 237 -13.14 -6.18 10.30
CA ALA A 237 -13.24 -4.74 10.49
C ALA A 237 -11.99 -4.01 9.95
N ASN A 238 -11.17 -4.69 9.16
CA ASN A 238 -9.93 -4.13 8.63
C ASN A 238 -10.25 -3.03 7.59
N PRO A 239 -9.85 -1.77 7.82
CA PRO A 239 -10.17 -0.67 6.92
C PRO A 239 -9.58 -0.86 5.51
N GLN A 240 -8.47 -1.58 5.35
CA GLN A 240 -7.90 -1.85 4.03
C GLN A 240 -8.81 -2.76 3.18
N ILE A 241 -9.49 -3.73 3.81
CA ILE A 241 -10.48 -4.56 3.12
C ILE A 241 -11.68 -3.71 2.69
N LEU A 242 -12.13 -2.78 3.55
CA LEU A 242 -13.23 -1.88 3.25
C LEU A 242 -12.89 -0.90 2.11
N LYS A 243 -11.64 -0.42 2.05
CA LYS A 243 -11.11 0.34 0.91
C LYS A 243 -11.08 -0.49 -0.36
N ALA A 244 -10.57 -1.72 -0.30
CA ALA A 244 -10.54 -2.64 -1.44
C ALA A 244 -11.96 -2.89 -2.00
N TYR A 245 -12.94 -3.02 -1.11
CA TYR A 245 -14.35 -3.16 -1.49
C TYR A 245 -14.88 -1.88 -2.15
N ASN A 246 -14.62 -0.71 -1.57
CA ASN A 246 -15.02 0.59 -2.12
C ASN A 246 -14.48 0.81 -3.56
N LEU A 247 -13.20 0.50 -3.76
CA LEU A 247 -12.53 0.53 -5.07
C LEU A 247 -13.04 -0.53 -6.06
N GLY A 248 -13.87 -1.48 -5.62
CA GLY A 248 -14.33 -2.60 -6.45
C GLY A 248 -13.25 -3.64 -6.76
N ILE A 249 -12.15 -3.66 -5.99
CA ILE A 249 -11.06 -4.64 -6.11
C ILE A 249 -11.52 -6.02 -5.62
N THR A 250 -12.42 -6.04 -4.63
CA THR A 250 -13.03 -7.25 -4.06
C THR A 250 -14.53 -7.08 -3.84
N SER A 251 -15.28 -8.17 -3.89
CA SER A 251 -16.73 -8.23 -3.60
C SER A 251 -17.07 -9.06 -2.35
N GLY A 252 -16.07 -9.62 -1.66
CA GLY A 252 -16.29 -10.65 -0.64
C GLY A 252 -16.50 -12.05 -1.22
N THR A 253 -16.65 -13.04 -0.35
CA THR A 253 -17.04 -14.43 -0.70
C THR A 253 -18.55 -14.65 -0.60
N SER A 254 -19.24 -13.74 0.09
CA SER A 254 -20.70 -13.57 0.10
C SER A 254 -21.01 -12.08 0.25
N GLN A 255 -22.30 -11.71 0.27
CA GLN A 255 -22.72 -10.33 0.53
C GLN A 255 -22.23 -9.79 1.89
N THR A 256 -22.04 -10.66 2.89
CA THR A 256 -21.73 -10.26 4.28
C THR A 256 -20.44 -10.86 4.83
N THR A 257 -19.65 -11.52 3.98
CA THR A 257 -18.43 -12.24 4.39
C THR A 257 -17.29 -11.99 3.39
N PHE A 258 -16.10 -11.65 3.90
CA PHE A 258 -14.90 -11.46 3.08
C PHE A 258 -13.98 -12.69 3.05
N SER A 259 -13.93 -13.44 4.16
CA SER A 259 -13.07 -14.59 4.42
C SER A 259 -11.55 -14.24 4.45
N PRO A 260 -11.10 -13.39 5.39
CA PRO A 260 -9.75 -12.80 5.34
C PRO A 260 -8.61 -13.81 5.39
N LYS A 261 -8.79 -14.92 6.13
CA LYS A 261 -7.76 -15.95 6.36
C LYS A 261 -7.67 -17.01 5.26
N VAL A 262 -8.59 -17.00 4.29
CA VAL A 262 -8.55 -17.96 3.17
C VAL A 262 -7.34 -17.64 2.30
N LEU A 263 -6.59 -18.67 1.94
CA LEU A 263 -5.48 -18.54 0.99
C LEU A 263 -6.04 -18.37 -0.43
N ILE A 264 -5.41 -17.53 -1.24
CA ILE A 264 -5.88 -17.30 -2.62
C ILE A 264 -5.09 -18.05 -3.67
N ASN A 265 -5.83 -18.51 -4.67
CA ASN A 265 -5.27 -19.11 -5.86
C ASN A 265 -4.95 -18.05 -6.94
N ARG A 266 -4.29 -18.49 -8.01
CA ARG A 266 -3.77 -17.64 -9.08
C ARG A 266 -4.86 -16.91 -9.86
N GLU A 267 -6.00 -17.57 -10.11
CA GLU A 267 -7.13 -16.92 -10.79
C GLU A 267 -7.76 -15.81 -9.94
N GLN A 268 -7.80 -15.98 -8.62
CA GLN A 268 -8.24 -14.92 -7.69
C GLN A 268 -7.25 -13.75 -7.68
N CYS A 269 -5.93 -14.02 -7.63
CA CYS A 269 -4.91 -12.98 -7.76
C CYS A 269 -5.09 -12.18 -9.05
N ALA A 270 -5.30 -12.88 -10.18
CA ALA A 270 -5.50 -12.25 -11.47
C ALA A 270 -6.74 -11.36 -11.50
N ALA A 271 -7.87 -11.85 -10.98
CA ALA A 271 -9.10 -11.07 -10.95
C ALA A 271 -9.01 -9.85 -10.04
N MET A 272 -8.38 -9.95 -8.87
CA MET A 272 -8.20 -8.81 -7.97
C MET A 272 -7.26 -7.76 -8.57
N LEU A 273 -6.13 -8.16 -9.15
CA LEU A 273 -5.23 -7.22 -9.84
C LEU A 273 -5.85 -6.61 -11.09
N PHE A 274 -6.62 -7.38 -11.86
CA PHE A 274 -7.34 -6.86 -13.01
C PHE A 274 -8.35 -5.78 -12.59
N ARG A 275 -9.10 -6.01 -11.51
CA ARG A 275 -10.00 -4.98 -10.94
C ARG A 275 -9.23 -3.78 -10.40
N ALA A 276 -8.08 -3.98 -9.77
CA ALA A 276 -7.21 -2.88 -9.34
C ALA A 276 -6.74 -2.04 -10.55
N ILE A 277 -6.32 -2.68 -11.64
CA ILE A 277 -5.99 -2.01 -12.90
C ILE A 277 -7.17 -1.21 -13.45
N LYS A 278 -8.39 -1.76 -13.42
CA LYS A 278 -9.62 -1.06 -13.82
C LYS A 278 -9.92 0.14 -12.94
N ALA A 279 -9.65 0.05 -11.64
CA ALA A 279 -9.78 1.18 -10.73
C ALA A 279 -8.74 2.27 -11.02
N ILE A 280 -7.49 1.89 -11.34
CA ILE A 280 -6.40 2.81 -11.68
C ILE A 280 -6.67 3.52 -13.01
N HIS A 281 -7.11 2.77 -14.04
CA HIS A 281 -7.36 3.29 -15.39
C HIS A 281 -8.78 3.03 -15.88
N PRO A 282 -9.84 3.64 -15.33
CA PRO A 282 -11.23 3.28 -15.67
C PRO A 282 -11.58 3.28 -17.17
N GLN A 283 -10.82 4.02 -17.99
CA GLN A 283 -10.98 4.14 -19.44
C GLN A 283 -9.98 3.29 -20.26
N GLY A 284 -9.27 2.35 -19.63
CA GLY A 284 -8.28 1.50 -20.29
C GLY A 284 -8.90 0.53 -21.31
N ASP A 285 -8.12 0.15 -22.32
CA ASP A 285 -8.49 -0.96 -23.21
C ASP A 285 -8.22 -2.31 -22.54
N TYR A 286 -9.31 -2.98 -22.14
CA TYR A 286 -9.29 -4.28 -21.50
C TYR A 286 -9.58 -5.45 -22.44
N SER A 287 -9.66 -5.20 -23.75
CA SER A 287 -10.04 -6.21 -24.72
C SER A 287 -9.09 -7.41 -24.71
N VAL A 288 -9.67 -8.59 -24.58
CA VAL A 288 -9.00 -9.89 -24.72
C VAL A 288 -9.38 -10.59 -26.04
N VAL A 289 -9.99 -9.86 -26.98
CA VAL A 289 -10.31 -10.38 -28.31
C VAL A 289 -9.02 -10.84 -29.00
N GLY A 290 -9.07 -12.04 -29.58
CA GLY A 290 -7.92 -12.66 -30.23
C GLY A 290 -6.87 -13.24 -29.27
N VAL A 291 -7.05 -13.13 -27.95
CA VAL A 291 -6.19 -13.82 -26.98
C VAL A 291 -6.59 -15.30 -26.95
N LYS A 292 -5.62 -16.15 -27.34
CA LYS A 292 -5.77 -17.61 -27.38
C LYS A 292 -6.13 -18.17 -26.00
N ASP A 293 -6.97 -19.19 -25.98
CA ASP A 293 -7.28 -19.94 -24.77
C ASP A 293 -6.03 -20.67 -24.23
N PHE A 294 -5.95 -20.75 -22.90
CA PHE A 294 -4.94 -21.57 -22.24
C PHE A 294 -5.25 -23.06 -22.44
N PRO A 295 -4.25 -23.96 -22.46
CA PRO A 295 -4.52 -25.39 -22.53
C PRO A 295 -5.37 -25.91 -21.35
N ASP A 296 -5.29 -25.25 -20.19
CA ASP A 296 -6.09 -25.53 -19.00
C ASP A 296 -7.29 -24.56 -18.82
N GLN A 297 -7.75 -23.91 -19.89
CA GLN A 297 -8.86 -22.95 -19.87
C GLN A 297 -10.12 -23.48 -19.18
N LYS A 298 -10.44 -24.77 -19.37
CA LYS A 298 -11.60 -25.44 -18.75
C LYS A 298 -11.55 -25.50 -17.21
N HIS A 299 -10.38 -25.25 -16.62
CA HIS A 299 -10.18 -25.24 -15.17
C HIS A 299 -10.19 -23.81 -14.59
N ILE A 300 -10.19 -22.79 -15.45
CA ILE A 300 -10.36 -21.39 -15.08
C ILE A 300 -11.85 -21.14 -14.84
N SER A 301 -12.18 -20.55 -13.70
CA SER A 301 -13.56 -20.16 -13.39
C SER A 301 -14.07 -19.11 -14.39
N SER A 302 -15.34 -19.17 -14.79
CA SER A 302 -15.92 -18.29 -15.82
C SER A 302 -15.69 -16.80 -15.52
N TRP A 303 -15.89 -16.39 -14.27
CA TRP A 303 -15.66 -15.02 -13.79
C TRP A 303 -14.20 -14.56 -13.84
N ALA A 304 -13.24 -15.47 -13.98
CA ALA A 304 -11.82 -15.18 -14.03
C ALA A 304 -11.24 -15.18 -15.46
N VAL A 305 -11.98 -15.68 -16.45
CA VAL A 305 -11.45 -15.88 -17.81
C VAL A 305 -10.89 -14.60 -18.41
N GLU A 306 -11.65 -13.50 -18.35
CA GLU A 306 -11.20 -12.20 -18.87
C GLU A 306 -9.93 -11.74 -18.15
N ALA A 307 -9.95 -11.74 -16.81
CA ALA A 307 -8.82 -11.31 -16.00
C ALA A 307 -7.55 -12.14 -16.28
N THR A 308 -7.65 -13.46 -16.33
CA THR A 308 -6.49 -14.34 -16.59
C THR A 308 -5.89 -14.08 -17.97
N LYS A 309 -6.72 -13.91 -19.01
CA LYS A 309 -6.28 -13.59 -20.37
C LYS A 309 -5.65 -12.21 -20.45
N TYR A 310 -6.27 -11.20 -19.84
CA TYR A 310 -5.74 -9.84 -19.85
C TYR A 310 -4.40 -9.76 -19.13
N MET A 311 -4.31 -10.31 -17.91
CA MET A 311 -3.09 -10.29 -17.11
C MET A 311 -1.93 -11.04 -17.78
N ASN A 312 -2.25 -12.05 -18.59
CA ASN A 312 -1.27 -12.72 -19.45
C ASN A 312 -0.87 -11.86 -20.66
N LYS A 313 -1.84 -11.28 -21.37
CA LYS A 313 -1.61 -10.37 -22.52
C LYS A 313 -0.66 -9.22 -22.16
N ILE A 314 -0.81 -8.62 -20.99
CA ILE A 314 0.04 -7.51 -20.54
C ILE A 314 1.33 -7.96 -19.85
N GLY A 315 1.56 -9.27 -19.72
CA GLY A 315 2.80 -9.84 -19.18
C GLY A 315 2.96 -9.74 -17.67
N VAL A 316 1.90 -9.42 -16.91
CA VAL A 316 1.97 -9.38 -15.44
C VAL A 316 1.97 -10.80 -14.88
N ILE A 317 1.06 -11.64 -15.39
CA ILE A 317 0.93 -13.04 -14.97
C ILE A 317 1.26 -13.96 -16.15
N ALA A 318 2.46 -14.52 -16.14
CA ALA A 318 2.87 -15.54 -17.09
C ALA A 318 2.24 -16.91 -16.76
N GLY A 319 2.09 -17.76 -17.78
CA GLY A 319 1.79 -19.19 -17.60
C GLY A 319 3.04 -19.99 -17.26
N ASP A 320 2.87 -21.31 -17.12
CA ASP A 320 4.01 -22.24 -17.03
C ASP A 320 4.71 -22.43 -18.38
N ALA A 321 5.78 -23.22 -18.39
CA ALA A 321 6.55 -23.53 -19.60
C ALA A 321 5.73 -24.32 -20.66
N GLN A 322 4.61 -24.92 -20.25
CA GLN A 322 3.70 -25.67 -21.11
C GLN A 322 2.56 -24.78 -21.65
N GLY A 323 2.52 -23.51 -21.25
CA GLY A 323 1.51 -22.53 -21.66
C GLY A 323 0.23 -22.57 -20.83
N ASN A 324 0.17 -23.35 -19.74
CA ASN A 324 -0.97 -23.38 -18.83
C ASN A 324 -1.02 -22.11 -17.98
N PHE A 325 -2.23 -21.67 -17.61
CA PHE A 325 -2.40 -20.59 -16.66
C PHE A 325 -2.22 -21.06 -15.21
N MET A 326 -2.44 -22.32 -14.87
CA MET A 326 -2.41 -22.81 -13.47
C MET A 326 -3.37 -22.05 -12.53
N PRO A 327 -4.69 -22.06 -12.78
CA PRO A 327 -5.65 -21.22 -12.03
C PRO A 327 -5.84 -21.65 -10.58
N ARG A 328 -6.04 -22.96 -10.35
CA ARG A 328 -6.35 -23.57 -9.06
C ARG A 328 -6.13 -25.07 -9.11
N ALA A 329 -6.02 -25.71 -7.95
CA ALA A 329 -6.04 -27.15 -7.84
C ALA A 329 -7.41 -27.73 -8.25
N THR A 330 -7.38 -28.86 -8.96
CA THR A 330 -8.56 -29.62 -9.42
C THR A 330 -8.52 -31.08 -9.01
N THR A 331 -7.40 -31.53 -8.44
CA THR A 331 -7.20 -32.88 -7.91
C THR A 331 -6.59 -32.83 -6.51
N PRO A 332 -6.78 -33.86 -5.66
CA PRO A 332 -6.14 -33.91 -4.35
C PRO A 332 -4.61 -33.86 -4.40
N ALA A 333 -4.01 -34.42 -5.45
CA ALA A 333 -2.56 -34.36 -5.66
C ALA A 333 -2.09 -32.92 -5.96
N GLN A 334 -2.86 -32.17 -6.75
CA GLN A 334 -2.59 -30.75 -7.00
C GLN A 334 -2.75 -29.91 -5.73
N GLU A 335 -3.76 -30.20 -4.91
CA GLU A 335 -3.97 -29.51 -3.63
C GLU A 335 -2.80 -29.75 -2.67
N ALA A 336 -2.37 -31.00 -2.52
CA ALA A 336 -1.21 -31.36 -1.70
C ALA A 336 0.10 -30.72 -2.21
N ALA A 337 0.21 -30.48 -3.52
CA ALA A 337 1.35 -29.82 -4.14
C ALA A 337 1.26 -28.27 -4.14
N GLY A 338 0.16 -27.69 -3.65
CA GLY A 338 -0.07 -26.24 -3.69
C GLY A 338 -0.24 -25.68 -5.11
N TYR A 339 -0.71 -26.50 -6.05
CA TYR A 339 -0.87 -26.10 -7.45
C TYR A 339 -1.82 -24.90 -7.58
N GLY A 340 -1.34 -23.84 -8.24
CA GLY A 340 -2.12 -22.62 -8.46
C GLY A 340 -2.24 -21.74 -7.22
N MET A 341 -1.60 -22.06 -6.08
CA MET A 341 -1.54 -21.17 -4.93
C MET A 341 -0.47 -20.09 -5.12
N ALA A 342 -0.77 -18.86 -4.70
CA ALA A 342 0.20 -17.77 -4.73
C ALA A 342 0.93 -17.64 -3.38
N THR A 343 2.25 -17.48 -3.43
CA THR A 343 3.03 -17.06 -2.25
C THR A 343 3.04 -15.55 -2.10
N ARG A 344 3.42 -15.05 -0.92
CA ARG A 344 3.57 -13.61 -0.67
C ARG A 344 4.62 -12.97 -1.57
N GLU A 345 5.77 -13.63 -1.78
CA GLU A 345 6.79 -13.14 -2.71
C GLU A 345 6.30 -13.06 -4.16
N GLN A 346 5.48 -14.01 -4.60
CA GLN A 346 4.85 -13.96 -5.91
C GLN A 346 3.86 -12.81 -5.99
N ALA A 347 2.98 -12.65 -5.01
CA ALA A 347 1.99 -11.57 -4.99
C ALA A 347 2.63 -10.19 -5.06
N ILE A 348 3.68 -9.93 -4.27
CA ILE A 348 4.40 -8.66 -4.29
C ILE A 348 5.06 -8.44 -5.66
N ALA A 349 5.68 -9.47 -6.25
CA ALA A 349 6.24 -9.37 -7.60
C ALA A 349 5.16 -9.04 -8.66
N LEU A 350 3.96 -9.62 -8.54
CA LEU A 350 2.83 -9.28 -9.42
C LEU A 350 2.39 -7.82 -9.25
N SER A 351 2.40 -7.29 -8.03
CA SER A 351 2.11 -5.88 -7.77
C SER A 351 3.12 -4.95 -8.46
N VAL A 352 4.42 -5.25 -8.35
CA VAL A 352 5.49 -4.50 -9.05
C VAL A 352 5.34 -4.52 -10.55
N ARG A 353 5.05 -5.69 -11.13
CA ARG A 353 4.82 -5.82 -12.57
C ARG A 353 3.59 -5.03 -13.01
N THR A 354 2.54 -5.06 -12.20
CA THR A 354 1.32 -4.27 -12.46
C THR A 354 1.63 -2.78 -12.42
N HIS A 355 2.34 -2.31 -11.41
CA HIS A 355 2.81 -0.92 -11.32
C HIS A 355 3.60 -0.51 -12.57
N ASN A 356 4.57 -1.32 -13.00
CA ASN A 356 5.37 -1.01 -14.18
C ASN A 356 4.55 -0.96 -15.48
N LYS A 357 3.48 -1.77 -15.56
CA LYS A 357 2.61 -1.85 -16.73
C LYS A 357 1.49 -0.83 -16.74
N ALA A 358 1.07 -0.31 -15.59
CA ALA A 358 -0.03 0.64 -15.49
C ALA A 358 0.14 1.86 -16.43
N PRO A 359 1.31 2.54 -16.50
CA PRO A 359 1.51 3.65 -17.42
C PRO A 359 1.40 3.29 -18.92
N GLU A 360 1.57 2.01 -19.28
CA GLU A 360 1.46 1.54 -20.67
C GLU A 360 -0.01 1.28 -21.07
N ILE A 361 -0.95 1.28 -20.12
CA ILE A 361 -2.36 1.03 -20.37
C ILE A 361 -2.94 2.25 -21.06
N LYS A 362 -3.02 2.15 -22.39
CA LYS A 362 -3.63 3.18 -23.22
C LYS A 362 -5.12 3.21 -22.96
N ALA A 363 -5.66 4.42 -22.96
CA ALA A 363 -7.08 4.60 -23.16
C ALA A 363 -7.47 3.85 -24.45
N SER A 364 -8.62 3.20 -24.44
CA SER A 364 -9.19 2.67 -25.67
C SER A 364 -9.10 3.75 -26.75
N SER A 365 -8.53 3.43 -27.92
CA SER A 365 -8.40 4.35 -29.04
C SER A 365 -9.76 4.56 -29.69
N THR A 366 -10.67 5.14 -28.94
CA THR A 366 -11.80 5.93 -29.39
C THR A 366 -11.44 7.36 -29.01
N ASN A 367 -10.97 8.13 -29.99
CA ASN A 367 -10.75 9.56 -29.83
C ASN A 367 -12.00 10.21 -29.24
N ILE A 368 -11.89 10.79 -28.04
CA ILE A 368 -12.71 11.95 -27.66
C ILE A 368 -11.77 13.01 -27.10
N SER A 369 -11.24 13.80 -28.03
CA SER A 369 -10.71 15.13 -27.73
C SER A 369 -11.86 16.00 -27.20
N ASN A 370 -11.69 16.52 -25.98
CA ASN A 370 -12.30 17.75 -25.44
C ASN A 370 -13.84 17.89 -25.61
N PRO A 371 -14.67 17.67 -24.57
CA PRO A 371 -16.08 18.02 -24.65
C PRO A 371 -16.30 19.45 -24.15
N ASP A 372 -15.85 20.42 -24.95
CA ASP A 372 -16.67 21.62 -25.14
C ASP A 372 -17.42 21.42 -26.45
N SER A 373 -18.76 21.47 -26.36
CA SER A 373 -19.73 21.48 -27.45
C SER A 373 -19.87 20.21 -28.33
N ASN A 374 -20.86 19.39 -27.94
CA ASN A 374 -21.90 18.90 -28.85
C ASN A 374 -21.49 17.86 -29.95
N SER A 375 -21.32 16.57 -29.59
CA SER A 375 -21.61 15.44 -30.50
C SER A 375 -21.95 14.12 -29.78
N SER A 376 -23.26 13.79 -29.78
CA SER A 376 -23.96 12.49 -29.73
C SER A 376 -23.71 11.49 -28.58
N ARG A 377 -24.55 11.57 -27.55
CA ARG A 377 -24.93 10.48 -26.63
C ARG A 377 -25.88 9.54 -27.39
N LYS A 378 -25.46 8.30 -27.67
CA LYS A 378 -26.31 7.32 -28.37
C LYS A 378 -26.96 6.37 -27.35
N ALA A 379 -28.29 6.31 -27.35
CA ALA A 379 -29.05 5.34 -26.57
C ALA A 379 -28.77 3.89 -27.01
N ALA A 380 -28.97 2.95 -26.10
CA ALA A 380 -28.98 1.51 -26.38
C ALA A 380 -29.98 1.18 -27.50
N ASP A 381 -29.66 0.17 -28.32
CA ASP A 381 -30.62 -0.34 -29.31
C ASP A 381 -31.72 -1.10 -28.55
N SER A 382 -32.99 -0.72 -28.75
CA SER A 382 -34.14 -1.35 -28.09
C SER A 382 -34.65 -2.55 -28.89
N GLY A 383 -34.93 -3.66 -28.23
CA GLY A 383 -35.58 -4.84 -28.84
C GLY A 383 -37.06 -4.64 -29.13
N GLY A 384 -37.63 -3.52 -28.66
CA GLY A 384 -39.05 -3.20 -28.75
C GLY A 384 -39.78 -3.45 -27.42
N ARG A 385 -41.05 -3.85 -27.53
CA ARG A 385 -41.94 -4.13 -26.38
C ARG A 385 -41.53 -5.42 -25.66
N LEU A 386 -42.03 -5.58 -24.43
CA LEU A 386 -41.89 -6.81 -23.66
C LEU A 386 -42.26 -8.07 -24.49
N PRO A 387 -41.59 -9.22 -24.27
CA PRO A 387 -41.93 -10.49 -24.91
C PRO A 387 -43.43 -10.86 -24.79
N ALA A 388 -44.02 -11.46 -25.83
CA ALA A 388 -45.47 -11.69 -25.91
C ALA A 388 -46.00 -12.67 -24.84
N ASP A 389 -45.18 -13.64 -24.44
CA ASP A 389 -45.41 -14.57 -23.33
C ASP A 389 -45.41 -13.86 -21.98
N ILE A 390 -44.61 -12.80 -21.83
CA ILE A 390 -44.57 -11.96 -20.64
C ILE A 390 -45.81 -11.02 -20.58
N ILE A 391 -46.24 -10.47 -21.71
CA ILE A 391 -47.43 -9.60 -21.80
C ILE A 391 -48.70 -10.34 -21.34
N ALA A 392 -48.81 -11.64 -21.63
CA ALA A 392 -49.98 -12.45 -21.28
C ALA A 392 -50.21 -12.62 -19.76
N GLY A 393 -49.19 -12.37 -18.93
CA GLY A 393 -49.25 -12.48 -17.47
C GLY A 393 -49.44 -11.15 -16.73
N LEU A 394 -49.59 -10.04 -17.45
CA LEU A 394 -49.67 -8.71 -16.84
C LEU A 394 -51.04 -8.44 -16.18
N PRO A 395 -51.08 -7.78 -15.00
CA PRO A 395 -52.34 -7.37 -14.39
C PRO A 395 -53.11 -6.38 -15.27
N GLY A 396 -54.44 -6.58 -15.39
CA GLY A 396 -55.31 -5.74 -16.21
C GLY A 396 -55.53 -4.31 -15.69
N TRP A 397 -54.97 -3.95 -14.53
CA TRP A 397 -54.99 -2.60 -13.97
C TRP A 397 -53.84 -1.72 -14.45
N LEU A 398 -52.86 -2.29 -15.16
CA LEU A 398 -51.75 -1.51 -15.69
C LEU A 398 -52.22 -0.58 -16.82
N PRO A 399 -51.67 0.64 -16.90
CA PRO A 399 -51.99 1.57 -17.96
C PRO A 399 -51.45 1.09 -19.33
N ASP A 400 -52.16 1.40 -20.41
CA ASP A 400 -51.80 0.95 -21.78
C ASP A 400 -50.37 1.33 -22.19
N TRP A 401 -49.88 2.49 -21.74
CA TRP A 401 -48.53 2.97 -22.05
C TRP A 401 -47.43 2.16 -21.37
N PHE A 402 -47.75 1.31 -20.38
CA PHE A 402 -46.77 0.45 -19.71
C PHE A 402 -46.02 -0.44 -20.73
N LEU A 403 -46.72 -0.87 -21.78
CA LEU A 403 -46.15 -1.69 -22.85
C LEU A 403 -45.20 -0.91 -23.79
N ASP A 404 -45.07 0.40 -23.61
CA ASP A 404 -44.19 1.27 -24.41
C ASP A 404 -42.85 1.52 -23.73
N ILE A 405 -42.65 1.04 -22.49
CA ILE A 405 -41.36 1.13 -21.80
C ILE A 405 -40.32 0.34 -22.60
N PRO A 406 -39.21 0.98 -23.04
CA PRO A 406 -38.24 0.31 -23.89
C PRO A 406 -37.45 -0.75 -23.12
N ILE A 407 -37.19 -1.87 -23.78
CA ILE A 407 -36.35 -2.95 -23.29
C ILE A 407 -35.12 -3.05 -24.20
N ALA A 408 -33.95 -3.25 -23.60
CA ALA A 408 -32.70 -3.47 -24.34
C ALA A 408 -32.84 -4.65 -25.31
N ALA A 409 -32.27 -4.55 -26.51
CA ALA A 409 -32.38 -5.59 -27.55
C ALA A 409 -31.79 -6.95 -27.15
N ASP A 410 -30.85 -6.93 -26.21
CA ASP A 410 -30.14 -8.08 -25.65
C ASP A 410 -30.65 -8.45 -24.25
N ALA A 411 -31.85 -8.00 -23.86
CA ALA A 411 -32.40 -8.25 -22.54
C ALA A 411 -32.59 -9.76 -22.28
N GLU A 412 -31.94 -10.25 -21.22
CA GLU A 412 -32.08 -11.60 -20.71
C GLU A 412 -32.93 -11.61 -19.43
N PHE A 413 -34.06 -12.30 -19.49
CA PHE A 413 -34.98 -12.52 -18.38
C PHE A 413 -34.70 -13.92 -17.78
N ASP A 414 -33.67 -14.03 -16.93
CA ASP A 414 -33.19 -15.29 -16.35
C ASP A 414 -33.64 -15.50 -14.88
N ALA A 415 -32.88 -16.21 -14.03
CA ALA A 415 -33.26 -16.47 -12.64
C ALA A 415 -33.32 -15.23 -11.72
N LEU A 416 -32.73 -14.10 -12.12
CA LEU A 416 -32.82 -12.80 -11.41
C LEU A 416 -33.68 -11.78 -12.17
N GLY A 417 -34.05 -12.09 -13.41
CA GLY A 417 -34.93 -11.28 -14.25
C GLY A 417 -36.35 -11.82 -14.31
N GLY A 418 -37.32 -10.94 -14.52
CA GLY A 418 -38.72 -11.30 -14.63
C GLY A 418 -39.64 -10.11 -14.41
N ILE A 419 -40.93 -10.33 -14.69
CA ILE A 419 -41.99 -9.40 -14.27
C ILE A 419 -42.74 -10.04 -13.13
N TYR A 420 -42.82 -9.35 -12.01
CA TYR A 420 -43.60 -9.83 -10.87
C TYR A 420 -44.31 -8.66 -10.18
N PRO A 421 -45.59 -8.84 -9.79
CA PRO A 421 -46.25 -7.92 -8.89
C PRO A 421 -45.54 -7.98 -7.54
N THR A 422 -45.10 -6.83 -7.07
CA THR A 422 -44.37 -6.67 -5.80
C THR A 422 -45.28 -6.20 -4.66
N SER A 423 -46.44 -5.64 -4.98
CA SER A 423 -47.57 -5.35 -4.09
C SER A 423 -48.88 -5.37 -4.90
N ASP A 424 -50.02 -5.06 -4.26
CA ASP A 424 -51.34 -5.02 -4.90
C ASP A 424 -51.44 -4.00 -6.05
N ASP A 425 -50.51 -3.03 -6.09
CA ASP A 425 -50.48 -1.88 -6.98
C ASP A 425 -49.10 -1.59 -7.60
N MET A 426 -48.05 -2.37 -7.28
CA MET A 426 -46.70 -2.18 -7.83
C MET A 426 -46.25 -3.36 -8.65
N ILE A 427 -45.62 -3.09 -9.79
CA ILE A 427 -44.98 -4.09 -10.64
C ILE A 427 -43.50 -3.77 -10.83
N THR A 428 -42.67 -4.82 -10.84
CA THR A 428 -41.24 -4.71 -11.14
C THR A 428 -40.89 -5.52 -12.38
N ILE A 429 -40.07 -4.94 -13.25
CA ILE A 429 -39.40 -5.61 -14.38
C ILE A 429 -37.90 -5.64 -14.07
N GLY A 430 -37.34 -6.84 -13.98
CA GLY A 430 -35.89 -7.05 -13.90
C GLY A 430 -35.36 -7.75 -15.15
N TYR A 431 -34.25 -7.30 -15.71
CA TYR A 431 -33.53 -8.05 -16.75
C TYR A 431 -32.03 -7.73 -16.75
N MET A 432 -31.24 -8.62 -17.34
CA MET A 432 -29.81 -8.44 -17.54
C MET A 432 -29.52 -7.98 -18.98
N SER A 433 -28.54 -7.09 -19.17
CA SER A 433 -28.08 -6.66 -20.49
C SER A 433 -26.56 -6.54 -20.53
N GLU A 434 -25.97 -6.87 -21.68
CA GLU A 434 -24.55 -6.68 -21.99
C GLU A 434 -24.26 -5.26 -22.51
N GLN A 435 -25.30 -4.49 -22.89
CA GLN A 435 -25.16 -3.08 -23.29
C GLN A 435 -24.63 -2.21 -22.16
N THR A 436 -23.89 -1.14 -22.49
CA THR A 436 -23.21 -0.32 -21.48
C THR A 436 -24.20 0.40 -20.55
N LEU A 437 -23.78 0.62 -19.31
CA LEU A 437 -24.54 1.37 -18.30
C LEU A 437 -25.03 2.71 -18.86
N GLU A 438 -24.17 3.41 -19.62
CA GLU A 438 -24.48 4.72 -20.19
C GLU A 438 -25.47 4.63 -21.37
N ALA A 439 -25.38 3.60 -22.21
CA ALA A 439 -26.33 3.38 -23.30
C ALA A 439 -27.72 3.03 -22.76
N LEU A 440 -27.78 2.18 -21.73
CA LEU A 440 -29.02 1.85 -21.01
C LEU A 440 -29.58 3.09 -20.29
N TYR A 441 -28.73 3.88 -19.64
CA TYR A 441 -29.15 5.16 -19.07
C TYR A 441 -29.76 6.08 -20.12
N TYR A 442 -29.13 6.25 -21.29
CA TYR A 442 -29.68 7.12 -22.32
C TYR A 442 -30.95 6.57 -22.97
N LEU A 443 -31.11 5.24 -23.06
CA LEU A 443 -32.36 4.63 -23.50
C LEU A 443 -33.54 5.05 -22.61
N TYR A 444 -33.34 5.01 -21.29
CA TYR A 444 -34.37 5.38 -20.32
C TYR A 444 -34.50 6.89 -20.14
N TYR A 445 -33.39 7.61 -20.17
CA TYR A 445 -33.39 9.07 -20.20
C TYR A 445 -34.21 9.59 -21.39
N ASP A 446 -33.99 9.05 -22.60
CA ASP A 446 -34.69 9.51 -23.79
C ASP A 446 -36.18 9.16 -23.79
N PHE A 447 -36.55 8.04 -23.18
CA PHE A 447 -37.94 7.66 -22.97
C PHE A 447 -38.66 8.55 -21.96
N MET A 448 -37.96 8.94 -20.89
CA MET A 448 -38.56 9.62 -19.73
C MET A 448 -38.38 11.14 -19.74
N LYS A 449 -37.49 11.69 -20.58
CA LYS A 449 -37.27 13.14 -20.68
C LYS A 449 -38.58 13.84 -21.08
N GLY A 450 -39.12 14.65 -20.17
CA GLY A 450 -40.38 15.37 -20.37
C GLY A 450 -41.59 14.79 -19.65
N LEU A 451 -41.42 13.71 -18.88
CA LEU A 451 -42.43 13.28 -17.89
C LEU A 451 -42.49 14.25 -16.70
N GLU A 452 -43.58 14.19 -15.94
CA GLU A 452 -43.72 14.95 -14.68
C GLU A 452 -42.70 14.42 -13.66
N ASP A 453 -42.24 15.28 -12.74
CA ASP A 453 -41.22 14.95 -11.73
C ASP A 453 -39.98 14.20 -12.27
N PHE A 454 -39.61 14.52 -13.52
CA PHE A 454 -38.48 13.88 -14.17
C PHE A 454 -37.18 14.19 -13.40
N PHE A 455 -36.55 13.13 -12.91
CA PHE A 455 -35.33 13.20 -12.14
C PHE A 455 -34.35 12.16 -12.62
N THR A 456 -33.07 12.53 -12.66
CA THR A 456 -32.00 11.58 -12.96
C THR A 456 -30.88 11.75 -11.97
N TYR A 457 -30.33 10.63 -11.52
CA TYR A 457 -29.18 10.62 -10.63
C TYR A 457 -28.15 9.64 -11.16
N LYS A 458 -26.93 10.13 -11.34
CA LYS A 458 -25.78 9.29 -11.60
C LYS A 458 -25.03 9.16 -10.29
N GLN A 459 -24.85 7.94 -9.82
CA GLN A 459 -24.06 7.71 -8.61
C GLN A 459 -22.61 8.17 -8.89
N ASP A 460 -22.00 8.84 -7.93
CA ASP A 460 -20.67 9.47 -8.08
C ASP A 460 -19.56 8.47 -8.45
N ASP A 461 -19.77 7.18 -8.18
CA ASP A 461 -18.87 6.08 -8.53
C ASP A 461 -19.08 5.55 -9.97
N GLY A 462 -20.07 6.05 -10.70
CA GLY A 462 -20.43 5.64 -12.05
C GLY A 462 -20.95 4.21 -12.16
N LYS A 463 -21.31 3.56 -11.04
CA LYS A 463 -21.71 2.15 -11.01
C LYS A 463 -23.20 1.93 -11.09
N ALA A 464 -23.99 2.97 -10.82
CA ALA A 464 -25.42 2.94 -11.01
C ALA A 464 -25.97 4.27 -11.56
N TYR A 465 -26.99 4.15 -12.39
CA TYR A 465 -27.78 5.28 -12.87
C TYR A 465 -29.24 5.09 -12.52
N TYR A 466 -29.88 6.19 -12.14
CA TYR A 466 -31.28 6.23 -11.76
C TYR A 466 -32.01 7.24 -12.64
N VAL A 467 -33.17 6.84 -13.15
CA VAL A 467 -34.09 7.68 -13.93
C VAL A 467 -35.48 7.51 -13.33
N ARG A 468 -36.12 8.62 -12.94
CA ARG A 468 -37.46 8.64 -12.35
C ARG A 468 -38.34 9.63 -13.12
N GLY A 469 -39.63 9.36 -13.17
CA GLY A 469 -40.62 10.28 -13.71
C GLY A 469 -42.04 9.75 -13.49
N VAL A 470 -43.01 10.64 -13.66
CA VAL A 470 -44.43 10.40 -13.44
C VAL A 470 -45.18 10.56 -14.74
N LYS A 471 -46.05 9.59 -15.04
CA LYS A 471 -46.89 9.59 -16.25
C LYS A 471 -48.29 9.12 -15.89
N ASP A 472 -49.28 9.97 -16.18
CA ASP A 472 -50.71 9.68 -15.99
C ASP A 472 -51.05 9.19 -14.56
N GLY A 473 -50.41 9.76 -13.53
CA GLY A 473 -50.60 9.39 -12.12
C GLY A 473 -49.85 8.15 -11.66
N TRP A 474 -48.89 7.65 -12.45
CA TRP A 474 -48.00 6.54 -12.08
C TRP A 474 -46.55 6.99 -12.05
N GLU A 475 -45.84 6.54 -11.02
CA GLU A 475 -44.41 6.70 -10.86
C GLU A 475 -43.66 5.55 -11.53
N ILE A 476 -42.63 5.90 -12.30
CA ILE A 476 -41.73 4.98 -12.96
C ILE A 476 -40.33 5.21 -12.39
N ASP A 477 -39.76 4.20 -11.72
CA ASP A 477 -38.40 4.24 -11.17
C ASP A 477 -37.52 3.24 -11.92
N ILE A 478 -36.47 3.73 -12.56
CA ILE A 478 -35.52 2.91 -13.32
C ILE A 478 -34.15 2.98 -12.67
N SER A 479 -33.59 1.82 -12.39
CA SER A 479 -32.22 1.63 -11.92
C SER A 479 -31.43 0.78 -12.91
N VAL A 480 -30.23 1.23 -13.23
CA VAL A 480 -29.26 0.48 -14.05
C VAL A 480 -28.02 0.33 -13.20
N ALA A 481 -27.59 -0.89 -12.89
CA ALA A 481 -26.49 -1.15 -11.96
C ALA A 481 -25.57 -2.30 -12.43
N LEU A 482 -24.28 -2.21 -12.10
CA LEU A 482 -23.28 -3.24 -12.41
C LEU A 482 -23.40 -4.48 -11.49
N SER A 483 -23.69 -5.66 -12.05
CA SER A 483 -23.67 -6.94 -11.31
C SER A 483 -23.44 -8.17 -12.23
N GLY A 484 -22.20 -8.45 -12.64
CA GLY A 484 -21.89 -9.64 -13.49
C GLY A 484 -22.52 -9.60 -14.90
N GLY A 485 -22.96 -8.41 -15.29
CA GLY A 485 -23.84 -7.98 -16.39
C GLY A 485 -24.51 -6.68 -15.91
N ASN A 486 -25.08 -5.84 -16.77
CA ASN A 486 -25.81 -4.65 -16.29
C ASN A 486 -27.23 -5.05 -15.94
N LEU A 487 -27.56 -4.99 -14.64
CA LEU A 487 -28.90 -5.24 -14.13
C LEU A 487 -29.75 -3.99 -14.35
N VAL A 488 -30.87 -4.16 -15.04
CA VAL A 488 -31.89 -3.13 -15.19
C VAL A 488 -33.10 -3.51 -14.34
N GLY A 489 -33.49 -2.62 -13.43
CA GLY A 489 -34.70 -2.73 -12.64
C GLY A 489 -35.63 -1.56 -12.93
N ILE A 490 -36.85 -1.85 -13.35
CA ILE A 490 -37.92 -0.88 -13.63
C ILE A 490 -39.06 -1.16 -12.67
N GLN A 491 -39.43 -0.19 -11.85
CA GLN A 491 -40.58 -0.26 -10.95
C GLN A 491 -41.65 0.71 -11.43
N VAL A 492 -42.90 0.26 -11.42
CA VAL A 492 -44.07 1.09 -11.75
C VAL A 492 -45.10 0.95 -10.65
N LYS A 493 -45.52 2.08 -10.07
CA LYS A 493 -46.46 2.17 -8.94
C LYS A 493 -47.34 3.43 -9.03
N PRO A 494 -48.50 3.51 -8.37
CA PRO A 494 -49.26 4.76 -8.27
C PRO A 494 -48.40 5.88 -7.70
N HIS A 495 -48.51 7.07 -8.26
CA HIS A 495 -47.85 8.25 -7.72
C HIS A 495 -48.69 8.78 -6.55
N GLU A 496 -48.12 8.81 -5.35
CA GLU A 496 -48.73 9.42 -4.17
C GLU A 496 -48.24 10.86 -4.05
N ASP A 497 -49.15 11.82 -4.23
CA ASP A 497 -48.87 13.23 -3.96
C ASP A 497 -48.61 13.42 -2.45
N TYR A 498 -47.37 13.66 -2.06
CA TYR A 498 -46.98 13.99 -0.67
C TYR A 498 -46.74 15.49 -0.46
#